data_AF-A0A315XCT9-F1
#
_entry.id   AF-A0A315XCT9-F1
#
_cell.length_a   1.000
_cell.length_b   1.000
_cell.length_c   1.000
_cell.angle_alpha   90.00
_cell.angle_beta   90.00
_cell.angle_gamma   90.00
#
_symmetry.space_group_name_H-M   'P 1'
#
loop_
_entity.id
_entity.type
_entity.pdbx_description
1 polymer ?
#
loop_
_entity_poly.entity_id
_entity_poly.type
_entity_poly.pdbx_seq_one_letter_code
_entity_poly.pdbx_strand_id
1 'polypeptide(L)'
;MYQDVQNVDGFFQQYVIKGMNMEDTDLESTHEFLDLWVKAYETTFGKISEIPAIGPMREKSEKMSKGLPLFFSLYSTWMDTVSDFQVISVEAMKRMNTKTISMEGKTGVENYKEMYNVWMESYSETFKEFLKSGHFSSDMGKFMSHFLDVQKFNREMLEENYLKPSNLPTKSEIDELNKELYTLKKQVKELSYKINAARD
;
A
#
# COMPACT_ATOMS: atom_id res chain seq x y z
N MET A 1 12.60 28.16 18.28
CA MET A 1 11.20 27.76 18.51
C MET A 1 10.19 28.62 17.75
N TYR A 2 10.12 29.95 17.94
CA TYR A 2 9.21 30.81 17.13
C TYR A 2 9.68 31.10 15.69
N GLN A 3 10.99 31.00 15.41
CA GLN A 3 11.55 31.19 14.06
C GLN A 3 11.45 29.93 13.19
N ASP A 4 11.39 28.74 13.78
CA ASP A 4 11.32 27.47 13.02
C ASP A 4 9.92 27.22 12.46
N VAL A 5 8.86 27.64 13.15
CA VAL A 5 7.46 27.48 12.70
C VAL A 5 7.15 28.38 11.50
N GLN A 6 7.75 29.57 11.42
CA GLN A 6 7.62 30.47 10.26
C GLN A 6 8.28 29.89 8.98
N ASN A 7 9.35 29.10 9.15
CA ASN A 7 10.04 28.44 8.03
C ASN A 7 9.24 27.23 7.50
N VAL A 8 8.46 26.57 8.36
CA VAL A 8 7.57 25.46 8.00
C VAL A 8 6.39 25.96 7.15
N ASP A 9 5.81 27.11 7.49
CA ASP A 9 4.75 27.74 6.71
C ASP A 9 5.23 28.16 5.31
N GLY A 10 6.42 28.76 5.22
CA GLY A 10 7.03 29.14 3.93
C GLY A 10 7.31 27.93 3.02
N PHE A 11 7.79 26.83 3.59
CA PHE A 11 8.06 25.60 2.85
C PHE A 11 6.78 24.90 2.39
N PHE A 12 5.77 24.76 3.26
CA PHE A 12 4.47 24.19 2.91
C PHE A 12 3.77 25.00 1.82
N GLN A 13 3.77 26.33 1.92
CA GLN A 13 3.18 27.22 0.94
C GLN A 13 3.92 27.18 -0.41
N GLN A 14 5.26 27.14 -0.40
CA GLN A 14 6.04 27.18 -1.65
C GLN A 14 6.02 25.87 -2.44
N TYR A 15 5.99 24.71 -1.78
CA TYR A 15 6.17 23.42 -2.45
C TYR A 15 4.89 22.59 -2.54
N VAL A 16 4.03 22.61 -1.52
CA VAL A 16 2.77 21.81 -1.54
C VAL A 16 1.72 22.47 -2.43
N ILE A 17 1.58 23.80 -2.38
CA ILE A 17 0.64 24.54 -3.25
C ILE A 17 1.13 24.55 -4.70
N LYS A 18 2.45 24.62 -4.92
CA LYS A 18 3.04 24.53 -6.26
C LYS A 18 2.87 23.12 -6.86
N GLY A 19 2.99 22.07 -6.06
CA GLY A 19 2.68 20.70 -6.47
C GLY A 19 1.19 20.44 -6.73
N MET A 20 0.29 21.17 -6.07
CA MET A 20 -1.16 21.10 -6.32
C MET A 20 -1.65 21.88 -7.55
N ASN A 21 -0.82 22.77 -8.13
CA ASN A 21 -1.19 23.65 -9.25
C ASN A 21 -0.51 23.30 -10.59
N MET A 22 0.03 22.08 -10.75
CA MET A 22 0.59 21.67 -12.04
C MET A 22 -0.53 21.25 -13.01
N GLU A 23 -0.82 22.14 -13.96
CA GLU A 23 -1.76 21.92 -15.10
C GLU A 23 -1.26 20.87 -16.09
N ASP A 24 0.02 20.47 -16.00
CA ASP A 24 0.60 19.40 -16.81
C ASP A 24 0.93 18.19 -15.91
N THR A 25 0.03 17.22 -15.86
CA THR A 25 0.25 15.91 -15.24
C THR A 25 1.23 15.07 -16.06
N ASP A 26 2.52 15.40 -15.98
CA ASP A 26 3.61 14.55 -16.47
C ASP A 26 4.12 13.65 -15.33
N LEU A 27 4.43 12.39 -15.62
CA LEU A 27 4.75 11.36 -14.63
C LEU A 27 6.01 11.72 -13.83
N GLU A 28 6.99 12.33 -14.49
CA GLU A 28 8.25 12.78 -13.87
C GLU A 28 7.98 13.86 -12.80
N SER A 29 7.02 14.76 -13.05
CA SER A 29 6.61 15.79 -12.10
C SER A 29 5.94 15.23 -10.83
N THR A 30 5.23 14.09 -10.94
CA THR A 30 4.63 13.43 -9.79
C THR A 30 5.67 12.71 -8.93
N HIS A 31 6.67 12.08 -9.55
CA HIS A 31 7.81 11.49 -8.83
C HIS A 31 8.65 12.56 -8.14
N GLU A 32 8.95 13.68 -8.82
CA GLU A 32 9.67 14.81 -8.22
C GLU A 32 8.91 15.42 -7.04
N PHE A 33 7.59 15.59 -7.16
CA PHE A 33 6.76 16.06 -6.06
C PHE A 33 6.82 15.12 -4.85
N LEU A 34 6.72 13.81 -5.08
CA LEU A 34 6.80 12.81 -4.02
C LEU A 34 8.18 12.80 -3.37
N ASP A 35 9.26 12.86 -4.13
CA ASP A 35 10.63 12.94 -3.61
C ASP A 35 10.85 14.21 -2.77
N LEU A 36 10.27 15.34 -3.19
CA LEU A 36 10.33 16.58 -2.44
C LEU A 36 9.52 16.50 -1.15
N TRP A 37 8.36 15.86 -1.19
CA TRP A 37 7.50 15.66 -0.03
C TRP A 37 8.15 14.69 0.98
N VAL A 38 8.83 13.66 0.50
CA VAL A 38 9.66 12.74 1.31
C VAL A 38 10.79 13.49 2.00
N LYS A 39 11.58 14.26 1.24
CA LYS A 39 12.67 15.06 1.81
C LYS A 39 12.16 16.05 2.86
N ALA A 40 11.02 16.68 2.58
CA ALA A 40 10.38 17.58 3.53
C ALA A 40 9.99 16.85 4.81
N TYR A 41 9.36 15.68 4.68
CA TYR A 41 8.97 14.81 5.78
C TYR A 41 10.18 14.37 6.61
N GLU A 42 11.22 13.81 5.98
CA GLU A 42 12.45 13.37 6.65
C GLU A 42 13.14 14.52 7.40
N THR A 43 13.15 15.71 6.81
CA THR A 43 13.82 16.88 7.38
C THR A 43 13.05 17.51 8.55
N THR A 44 11.72 17.39 8.59
CA THR A 44 10.87 18.01 9.63
C THR A 44 10.29 16.98 10.59
N PHE A 45 9.33 16.18 10.14
CA PHE A 45 8.65 15.19 10.98
C PHE A 45 9.52 13.98 11.30
N GLY A 46 10.44 13.57 10.42
CA GLY A 46 11.43 12.53 10.68
C GLY A 46 12.28 12.87 11.90
N LYS A 47 12.87 14.08 11.92
CA LYS A 47 13.65 14.59 13.06
C LYS A 47 12.84 14.81 14.34
N ILE A 48 11.58 15.24 14.23
CA ILE A 48 10.69 15.38 15.41
C ILE A 48 10.29 14.00 15.95
N SER A 49 10.17 12.98 15.10
CA SER A 49 9.89 11.59 15.51
C SER A 49 11.07 10.93 16.23
N GLU A 50 12.29 11.42 16.01
CA GLU A 50 13.51 10.98 16.70
C GLU A 50 13.67 11.62 18.09
N ILE A 51 12.90 12.66 18.43
CA ILE A 51 12.91 13.24 19.77
C ILE A 51 12.16 12.30 20.71
N PRO A 52 12.84 11.63 21.66
CA PRO A 52 12.16 10.70 22.55
C PRO A 52 11.15 11.48 23.40
N ALA A 53 9.88 11.10 23.33
CA ALA A 53 8.85 11.65 24.21
C ALA A 53 9.21 11.32 25.67
N ILE A 54 9.29 12.33 26.53
CA ILE A 54 9.67 12.15 27.94
C ILE A 54 8.41 11.84 28.77
N GLY A 55 8.44 10.80 29.60
CA GLY A 55 7.36 10.46 30.54
C GLY A 55 6.35 9.41 30.06
N PRO A 56 5.15 9.32 30.67
CA PRO A 56 4.15 8.25 30.44
C PRO A 56 3.64 8.12 29.00
N MET A 57 3.83 9.15 28.16
CA MET A 57 3.42 9.14 26.76
C MET A 57 4.48 8.59 25.79
N ARG A 58 5.67 8.21 26.28
CA ARG A 58 6.78 7.72 25.44
C ARG A 58 6.39 6.57 24.53
N GLU A 59 5.80 5.53 25.10
CA GLU A 59 5.43 4.32 24.36
C GLU A 59 4.43 4.60 23.24
N LYS A 60 3.42 5.43 23.53
CA LYS A 60 2.40 5.83 22.54
C LYS A 60 2.99 6.67 21.42
N SER A 61 3.92 7.57 21.72
CA SER A 61 4.62 8.39 20.74
C SER A 61 5.52 7.55 19.83
N GLU A 62 6.29 6.62 20.41
CA GLU A 62 7.17 5.70 19.66
C GLU A 62 6.40 4.70 18.79
N LYS A 63 5.17 4.32 19.19
CA LYS A 63 4.29 3.54 18.33
C LYS A 63 3.72 4.38 17.19
N MET A 64 3.23 5.59 17.48
CA MET A 64 2.67 6.50 16.47
C MET A 64 3.70 6.88 15.40
N SER A 65 4.96 7.12 15.78
CA SER A 65 6.02 7.48 14.82
C SER A 65 6.28 6.41 13.75
N LYS A 66 5.93 5.15 14.00
CA LYS A 66 6.04 4.06 13.03
C LYS A 66 4.98 4.10 11.93
N GLY A 67 3.84 4.76 12.16
CA GLY A 67 2.72 4.77 11.22
C GLY A 67 3.05 5.46 9.89
N LEU A 68 3.76 6.58 9.96
CA LEU A 68 4.11 7.38 8.79
C LEU A 68 5.09 6.66 7.84
N PRO A 69 6.21 6.07 8.30
CA PRO A 69 7.06 5.24 7.46
C PRO A 69 6.32 4.06 6.82
N LEU A 70 5.46 3.35 7.57
CA LEU A 70 4.68 2.23 7.03
C LEU A 70 3.73 2.66 5.92
N PHE A 71 3.01 3.77 6.13
CA PHE A 71 2.14 4.34 5.11
C PHE A 71 2.93 4.79 3.88
N PHE A 72 4.08 5.43 4.11
CA PHE A 72 4.94 5.89 3.03
C PHE A 72 5.46 4.73 2.17
N SER A 73 5.93 3.65 2.78
CA SER A 73 6.37 2.45 2.06
C SER A 73 5.25 1.79 1.25
N LEU A 74 4.03 1.74 1.80
CA LEU A 74 2.87 1.25 1.05
C LEU A 74 2.56 2.14 -0.15
N TYR A 75 2.54 3.46 0.07
CA TYR A 75 2.23 4.44 -0.96
C TYR A 75 3.27 4.46 -2.08
N SER A 76 4.57 4.43 -1.76
CA SER A 76 5.62 4.38 -2.78
C SER A 76 5.50 3.13 -3.65
N THR A 77 5.27 1.95 -3.04
CA THR A 77 5.11 0.69 -3.79
C THR A 77 3.86 0.69 -4.66
N TRP A 78 2.78 1.36 -4.21
CA TRP A 78 1.59 1.57 -5.02
C TRP A 78 1.89 2.45 -6.24
N MET A 79 2.64 3.53 -6.06
CA MET A 79 3.03 4.43 -7.15
C MET A 79 3.93 3.73 -8.17
N ASP A 80 4.88 2.90 -7.73
CA ASP A 80 5.70 2.07 -8.62
C ASP A 80 4.81 1.16 -9.48
N THR A 81 3.83 0.49 -8.86
CA THR A 81 2.86 -0.37 -9.56
C THR A 81 2.04 0.42 -10.60
N VAL A 82 1.58 1.63 -10.25
CA VAL A 82 0.83 2.50 -11.16
C VAL A 82 1.71 2.93 -12.34
N SER A 83 2.97 3.28 -12.09
CA SER A 83 3.95 3.64 -13.12
C SER A 83 4.16 2.50 -14.12
N ASP A 84 4.34 1.27 -13.62
CA ASP A 84 4.45 0.09 -14.50
C ASP A 84 3.21 -0.11 -15.38
N PHE A 85 2.00 0.03 -14.82
CA PHE A 85 0.78 -0.08 -15.60
C PHE A 85 0.67 0.98 -16.70
N GLN A 86 1.17 2.20 -16.45
CA GLN A 86 1.22 3.24 -17.47
C GLN A 86 2.22 2.91 -18.57
N VAL A 87 3.43 2.44 -18.22
CA VAL A 87 4.43 2.00 -19.20
C VAL A 87 3.87 0.91 -20.11
N ILE A 88 3.20 -0.09 -19.53
CA ILE A 88 2.57 -1.18 -20.27
C ILE A 88 1.39 -0.70 -21.12
N SER A 89 0.62 0.28 -20.66
CA SER A 89 -0.45 0.89 -21.45
C SER A 89 0.10 1.61 -22.69
N VAL A 90 1.20 2.35 -22.54
CA VAL A 90 1.91 3.00 -23.66
C VAL A 90 2.48 1.96 -24.61
N GLU A 91 3.05 0.86 -24.11
CA GLU A 91 3.55 -0.23 -24.94
C GLU A 91 2.41 -0.90 -25.74
N ALA A 92 1.30 -1.20 -25.09
CA ALA A 92 0.11 -1.75 -25.74
C ALA A 92 -0.42 -0.83 -26.86
N MET A 93 -0.44 0.48 -26.60
CA MET A 93 -0.82 1.49 -27.60
C MET A 93 0.15 1.50 -28.78
N LYS A 94 1.47 1.42 -28.54
CA LYS A 94 2.48 1.32 -29.61
C LYS A 94 2.29 0.06 -30.45
N ARG A 95 2.07 -1.10 -29.82
CA ARG A 95 1.81 -2.38 -30.52
C ARG A 95 0.54 -2.30 -31.36
N MET A 96 -0.54 -1.71 -30.83
CA MET A 96 -1.77 -1.46 -31.57
C MET A 96 -1.53 -0.57 -32.80
N ASN A 97 -0.82 0.54 -32.64
CA ASN A 97 -0.52 1.46 -33.74
C ASN A 97 0.27 0.75 -34.85
N THR A 98 1.30 -0.02 -34.51
CA THR A 98 2.07 -0.81 -35.49
C THR A 98 1.19 -1.81 -36.25
N LYS A 99 0.27 -2.51 -35.55
CA LYS A 99 -0.69 -3.43 -36.19
C LYS A 99 -1.76 -2.72 -37.02
N THR A 100 -1.97 -1.42 -36.81
CA THR A 100 -2.98 -0.61 -37.54
C THR A 100 -2.39 0.06 -38.79
N ILE A 101 -1.07 0.29 -38.85
CA ILE A 101 -0.38 0.80 -40.06
C ILE A 101 -0.59 -0.15 -41.25
N SER A 102 -0.71 -1.47 -41.02
CA SER A 102 -1.03 -2.44 -42.08
C SER A 102 -2.50 -2.38 -42.56
N MET A 103 -3.33 -1.53 -41.96
CA MET A 103 -4.74 -1.31 -42.31
C MET A 103 -4.98 0.02 -43.04
N GLU A 104 -3.93 0.75 -43.42
CA GLU A 104 -4.05 2.01 -44.17
C GLU A 104 -4.92 1.85 -45.44
N GLY A 105 -5.90 2.74 -45.60
CA GLY A 105 -6.88 2.73 -46.71
C GLY A 105 -8.22 2.06 -46.41
N LYS A 106 -8.37 1.37 -45.26
CA LYS A 106 -9.61 0.73 -44.83
C LYS A 106 -10.41 1.62 -43.86
N THR A 107 -11.02 2.72 -44.33
CA THR A 107 -11.73 3.70 -43.48
C THR A 107 -13.26 3.54 -43.37
N GLY A 108 -13.82 2.42 -43.85
CA GLY A 108 -15.27 2.14 -43.78
C GLY A 108 -15.75 1.63 -42.41
N VAL A 109 -17.05 1.81 -42.12
CA VAL A 109 -17.74 1.34 -40.89
C VAL A 109 -17.57 -0.17 -40.65
N GLU A 110 -17.40 -0.95 -41.71
CA GLU A 110 -17.13 -2.40 -41.66
C GLU A 110 -15.77 -2.76 -41.02
N ASN A 111 -14.82 -1.82 -40.98
CA ASN A 111 -13.48 -2.04 -40.42
C ASN A 111 -13.38 -1.71 -38.92
N TYR A 112 -14.43 -1.15 -38.31
CA TYR A 112 -14.45 -0.84 -36.87
C TYR A 112 -14.26 -2.10 -36.01
N LYS A 113 -14.85 -3.23 -36.44
CA LYS A 113 -14.69 -4.52 -35.76
C LYS A 113 -13.25 -5.04 -35.87
N GLU A 114 -12.61 -4.87 -37.03
CA GLU A 114 -11.21 -5.25 -37.25
C GLU A 114 -10.28 -4.41 -36.35
N MET A 115 -10.52 -3.10 -36.27
CA MET A 115 -9.79 -2.17 -35.40
C MET A 115 -10.00 -2.46 -33.91
N TYR A 116 -11.23 -2.75 -33.48
CA TYR A 116 -11.53 -3.15 -32.10
C TYR A 116 -10.81 -4.44 -31.72
N ASN A 117 -10.78 -5.43 -32.62
CA ASN A 117 -10.05 -6.67 -32.38
C ASN A 117 -8.55 -6.41 -32.23
N VAL A 118 -7.94 -5.59 -33.11
CA VAL A 118 -6.52 -5.22 -32.98
C VAL A 118 -6.23 -4.49 -31.69
N TRP A 119 -7.12 -3.59 -31.25
CA TRP A 119 -7.00 -2.92 -29.96
C TRP A 119 -7.05 -3.93 -28.81
N MET A 120 -8.10 -4.76 -28.75
CA MET A 120 -8.28 -5.75 -27.69
C MET A 120 -7.15 -6.78 -27.64
N GLU A 121 -6.71 -7.30 -28.79
CA GLU A 121 -5.60 -8.26 -28.87
C GLU A 121 -4.31 -7.60 -28.40
N SER A 122 -3.97 -6.42 -28.90
CA SER A 122 -2.73 -5.71 -28.51
C SER A 122 -2.69 -5.42 -27.02
N TYR A 123 -3.79 -4.94 -26.43
CA TYR A 123 -3.85 -4.68 -25.00
C TYR A 123 -3.83 -5.97 -24.19
N SER A 124 -4.67 -6.95 -24.54
CA SER A 124 -4.76 -8.20 -23.77
C SER A 124 -3.47 -9.01 -23.80
N GLU A 125 -2.77 -9.08 -24.93
CA GLU A 125 -1.47 -9.74 -25.06
C GLU A 125 -0.42 -9.06 -24.16
N THR A 126 -0.28 -7.74 -24.29
CA THR A 126 0.74 -6.98 -23.56
C THR A 126 0.51 -7.03 -22.04
N PHE A 127 -0.74 -6.84 -21.59
CA PHE A 127 -1.07 -6.96 -20.17
C PHE A 127 -0.91 -8.39 -19.65
N LYS A 128 -1.23 -9.41 -20.45
CA LYS A 128 -1.04 -10.81 -20.06
C LYS A 128 0.44 -11.17 -19.92
N GLU A 129 1.31 -10.63 -20.77
CA GLU A 129 2.76 -10.76 -20.64
C GLU A 129 3.26 -10.10 -19.36
N PHE A 130 2.84 -8.85 -19.11
CA PHE A 130 3.19 -8.11 -17.90
C PHE A 130 2.74 -8.80 -16.62
N LEU A 131 1.48 -9.22 -16.53
CA LEU A 131 0.93 -9.90 -15.34
C LEU A 131 1.59 -11.25 -15.05
N LYS A 132 2.19 -11.89 -16.07
CA LYS A 132 2.99 -13.12 -15.91
C LYS A 132 4.46 -12.85 -15.59
N SER A 133 4.89 -11.59 -15.63
CA SER A 133 6.28 -11.24 -15.38
C SER A 133 6.65 -11.47 -13.91
N GLY A 134 7.91 -11.84 -13.70
CA GLY A 134 8.48 -11.92 -12.35
C GLY A 134 8.52 -10.55 -11.66
N HIS A 135 8.68 -9.47 -12.44
CA HIS A 135 8.63 -8.08 -11.98
C HIS A 135 7.30 -7.75 -11.30
N PHE A 136 6.18 -7.93 -12.01
CA PHE A 136 4.83 -7.72 -11.45
C PHE A 136 4.59 -8.57 -10.19
N SER A 137 4.97 -9.84 -10.22
CA SER A 137 4.78 -10.74 -9.07
C SER A 137 5.59 -10.30 -7.85
N SER A 138 6.82 -9.82 -8.06
CA SER A 138 7.69 -9.26 -7.02
C SER A 138 7.07 -8.00 -6.41
N ASP A 139 6.65 -7.06 -7.24
CA ASP A 139 6.18 -5.76 -6.75
C ASP A 139 4.80 -5.85 -6.09
N MET A 140 3.90 -6.70 -6.62
CA MET A 140 2.66 -7.04 -5.93
C MET A 140 2.93 -7.74 -4.59
N GLY A 141 3.97 -8.58 -4.51
CA GLY A 141 4.41 -9.19 -3.26
C GLY A 141 4.85 -8.16 -2.21
N LYS A 142 5.67 -7.18 -2.62
CA LYS A 142 6.09 -6.06 -1.76
C LYS A 142 4.89 -5.21 -1.33
N PHE A 143 4.00 -4.86 -2.26
CA PHE A 143 2.79 -4.10 -1.99
C PHE A 143 1.95 -4.80 -0.93
N MET A 144 1.71 -6.10 -1.09
CA MET A 144 0.94 -6.87 -0.13
C MET A 144 1.61 -6.95 1.24
N SER A 145 2.94 -7.07 1.28
CA SER A 145 3.69 -7.03 2.54
C SER A 145 3.45 -5.71 3.28
N HIS A 146 3.70 -4.57 2.61
CA HIS A 146 3.50 -3.24 3.22
C HIS A 146 2.04 -3.00 3.61
N PHE A 147 1.09 -3.49 2.82
CA PHE A 147 -0.33 -3.39 3.13
C PHE A 147 -0.68 -4.13 4.43
N LEU A 148 -0.17 -5.35 4.60
CA LEU A 148 -0.37 -6.13 5.82
C LEU A 148 0.27 -5.47 7.04
N ASP A 149 1.44 -4.85 6.88
CA ASP A 149 2.09 -4.10 7.95
C ASP A 149 1.25 -2.89 8.39
N VAL A 150 0.69 -2.13 7.44
CA VAL A 150 -0.24 -1.02 7.74
C VAL A 150 -1.52 -1.52 8.39
N GLN A 151 -2.10 -2.63 7.92
CA GLN A 151 -3.28 -3.24 8.56
C GLN A 151 -3.00 -3.69 9.99
N LYS A 152 -1.82 -4.27 10.24
CA LYS A 152 -1.37 -4.67 11.57
C LYS A 152 -1.24 -3.46 12.48
N PHE A 153 -0.55 -2.43 12.02
CA PHE A 153 -0.39 -1.17 12.75
C PHE A 153 -1.76 -0.55 13.08
N ASN A 154 -2.66 -0.43 12.11
CA ASN A 154 -3.99 0.15 12.33
C ASN A 154 -4.82 -0.64 13.34
N ARG A 155 -4.73 -1.98 13.30
CA ARG A 155 -5.39 -2.83 14.31
C ARG A 155 -4.82 -2.60 15.70
N GLU A 156 -3.50 -2.63 15.85
CA GLU A 156 -2.83 -2.38 17.13
C GLU A 156 -3.20 -1.01 17.69
N MET A 157 -3.19 0.02 16.85
CA MET A 157 -3.57 1.38 17.24
C MET A 157 -5.04 1.48 17.65
N LEU A 158 -5.95 0.80 16.95
CA LEU A 158 -7.37 0.75 17.30
C LEU A 158 -7.60 0.05 18.64
N GLU A 159 -6.98 -1.12 18.82
CA GLU A 159 -7.12 -1.93 20.02
C GLU A 159 -6.57 -1.20 21.25
N GLU A 160 -5.36 -0.65 21.17
CA GLU A 160 -4.70 -0.02 22.31
C GLU A 160 -5.28 1.35 22.68
N ASN A 161 -5.69 2.16 21.69
CA ASN A 161 -6.09 3.53 21.97
C ASN A 161 -7.61 3.72 22.13
N TYR A 162 -8.42 2.80 21.62
CA TYR A 162 -9.88 2.96 21.61
C TYR A 162 -10.59 1.81 22.30
N LEU A 163 -10.28 0.55 21.95
CA LEU A 163 -11.03 -0.60 22.45
C LEU A 163 -10.68 -0.93 23.91
N LYS A 164 -9.40 -1.12 24.23
CA LYS A 164 -8.96 -1.44 25.60
C LYS A 164 -9.37 -0.38 26.63
N PRO A 165 -9.17 0.94 26.39
CA PRO A 165 -9.61 1.95 27.35
C PRO A 165 -11.13 2.00 27.56
N SER A 166 -11.90 1.54 26.57
CA SER A 166 -13.36 1.47 26.62
C SER A 166 -13.88 0.14 27.15
N ASN A 167 -13.00 -0.75 27.62
CA ASN A 167 -13.31 -2.13 28.04
C ASN A 167 -14.07 -2.93 26.96
N LEU A 168 -13.77 -2.67 25.69
CA LEU A 168 -14.33 -3.39 24.57
C LEU A 168 -13.41 -4.56 24.19
N PRO A 169 -13.95 -5.76 23.90
CA PRO A 169 -13.16 -6.89 23.46
C PRO A 169 -12.35 -6.57 22.19
N THR A 170 -11.07 -6.90 22.22
CA THR A 170 -10.19 -6.77 21.05
C THR A 170 -10.16 -8.06 20.23
N LYS A 171 -9.78 -7.97 18.95
CA LYS A 171 -9.61 -9.17 18.12
C LYS A 171 -8.49 -10.04 18.68
N SER A 172 -7.40 -9.43 19.13
CA SER A 172 -6.27 -10.14 19.74
C SER A 172 -6.68 -10.96 20.97
N GLU A 173 -7.47 -10.38 21.89
CA GLU A 173 -7.98 -11.10 23.07
C GLU A 173 -8.95 -12.24 22.69
N ILE A 174 -9.83 -12.02 21.70
CA ILE A 174 -10.73 -13.05 21.20
C ILE A 174 -9.95 -14.22 20.58
N ASP A 175 -8.91 -13.91 19.79
CA ASP A 175 -8.06 -14.92 19.15
C ASP A 175 -7.27 -15.73 20.20
N GLU A 176 -6.81 -15.10 21.28
CA GLU A 176 -6.14 -15.76 22.40
C GLU A 176 -7.10 -16.69 23.16
N LEU A 177 -8.29 -16.19 23.55
CA LEU A 177 -9.34 -17.00 24.19
C LEU A 177 -9.73 -18.20 23.32
N ASN A 178 -9.84 -18.02 22.00
CA ASN A 178 -10.13 -19.11 21.07
C ASN A 178 -9.03 -20.19 21.06
N LYS A 179 -7.76 -19.79 21.11
CA LYS A 179 -6.62 -20.73 21.18
C LYS A 179 -6.57 -21.48 22.50
N GLU A 180 -6.82 -20.80 23.62
CA GLU A 180 -6.90 -21.43 24.94
C GLU A 180 -8.04 -22.44 24.99
N LEU A 181 -9.23 -22.04 24.51
CA LEU A 181 -10.41 -22.89 24.44
C LEU A 181 -10.15 -24.13 23.57
N TYR A 182 -9.49 -23.96 22.42
CA TYR A 182 -9.09 -25.07 21.57
C TYR A 182 -8.11 -26.02 22.29
N THR A 183 -7.10 -25.48 22.97
CA THR A 183 -6.12 -26.26 23.74
C THR A 183 -6.77 -27.03 24.87
N LEU A 184 -7.70 -26.40 25.59
CA LEU A 184 -8.47 -27.02 26.66
C LEU A 184 -9.33 -28.17 26.12
N LYS A 185 -10.05 -27.97 25.00
CA LYS A 185 -10.82 -29.03 24.34
C LYS A 185 -9.93 -30.22 23.96
N LYS A 186 -8.72 -29.96 23.46
CA LYS A 186 -7.77 -31.02 23.11
C LYS A 186 -7.32 -31.79 24.35
N GLN A 187 -6.93 -31.11 25.42
CA GLN A 187 -6.52 -31.75 26.68
C GLN A 187 -7.65 -32.58 27.30
N VAL A 188 -8.90 -32.07 27.31
CA VAL A 188 -10.07 -32.80 27.79
C VAL A 188 -10.29 -34.08 26.98
N LYS A 189 -10.15 -34.02 25.65
CA LYS A 189 -10.28 -35.19 24.78
C LYS A 189 -9.20 -36.23 25.06
N GLU A 190 -7.94 -35.81 25.22
CA GLU A 190 -6.82 -36.69 25.55
C GLU A 190 -6.97 -37.35 26.93
N LEU A 191 -7.37 -36.59 27.94
CA LEU A 191 -7.64 -37.11 29.28
C LEU A 191 -8.82 -38.10 29.28
N SER A 192 -9.91 -37.76 28.58
CA SER A 192 -11.06 -38.66 28.44
C SER A 192 -10.67 -39.98 27.77
N TYR A 193 -9.83 -39.92 26.74
CA TYR A 193 -9.29 -41.11 26.09
C TYR A 193 -8.46 -41.96 27.05
N LYS A 194 -7.53 -41.36 27.80
CA LYS A 194 -6.69 -42.06 28.78
C LYS A 194 -7.51 -42.70 29.89
N ILE A 195 -8.53 -42.02 30.40
CA ILE A 195 -9.42 -42.56 31.43
C ILE A 195 -10.18 -43.78 30.91
N ASN A 196 -10.71 -43.71 29.69
CA ASN A 196 -11.43 -44.84 29.09
C ASN A 196 -10.48 -46.02 28.82
N ALA A 197 -9.29 -45.77 28.28
CA ALA A 197 -8.30 -46.81 28.01
C ALA A 197 -7.71 -47.45 29.28
N ALA A 198 -7.72 -46.76 30.42
CA ALA A 198 -7.29 -47.31 31.71
C ALA A 198 -8.41 -48.09 32.43
N ARG A 199 -9.64 -48.02 31.92
CA ARG A 199 -10.83 -48.68 32.47
C ARG A 199 -11.15 -50.00 31.76
N ASP A 200 -10.56 -50.20 30.57
CA ASP A 200 -10.56 -51.45 29.79
C ASP A 200 -9.32 -52.30 30.11
#